data_AF-A0AAU9WW80-F1
#
_entry.id   AF-A0AAU9WW80-F1
#
_cell.length_a   1.000
_cell.length_b   1.000
_cell.length_c   1.000
_cell.angle_alpha   90.00
_cell.angle_beta   90.00
_cell.angle_gamma   90.00
#
_symmetry.space_group_name_H-M   'P 1'
#
loop_
_entity.id
_entity.type
_entity.pdbx_description
1 polymer ?
#
loop_
_entity_poly.entity_id
_entity_poly.type
_entity_poly.pdbx_seq_one_letter_code
_entity_poly.pdbx_strand_id
1 'polypeptide(L)'
;KYYHDQLWLFTNESSLNEVIRLFDEWAEQYDQRHITFFVLFHSDHAGTEYNVPRPFARHFDATVCNLFPDVDKKSFKVLDVAAGTGLLGLELNKLGYTYIDALDMSQEMLNRAKNKKVYTKLICTAVNDQQINGIETAEYDALTCSSAVCAGQVQPSAFSEMLMMVKPGKEG
;
A
#
# COMPACT_ATOMS: atom_id res chain seq x y z
N LYS A 1 -9.10 -14.52 17.19
CA LYS A 1 -9.11 -13.98 18.57
C LYS A 1 -7.79 -13.26 18.89
N TYR A 2 -6.62 -13.90 18.80
CA TYR A 2 -5.30 -13.30 19.12
C TYR A 2 -4.98 -11.94 18.43
N TYR A 3 -5.20 -11.81 17.11
CA TYR A 3 -4.87 -10.58 16.37
C TYR A 3 -5.93 -9.47 16.50
N HIS A 4 -7.18 -9.84 16.76
CA HIS A 4 -8.25 -8.86 17.04
C HIS A 4 -7.91 -8.06 18.29
N ASP A 5 -7.38 -8.75 19.31
CA ASP A 5 -6.96 -8.07 20.54
C ASP A 5 -5.72 -7.19 20.30
N GLN A 6 -4.92 -7.39 19.24
CA GLN A 6 -3.72 -6.61 18.93
C GLN A 6 -3.95 -5.44 17.97
N LEU A 7 -4.87 -5.52 17.01
CA LEU A 7 -5.23 -4.36 16.17
C LEU A 7 -5.95 -3.27 16.98
N TRP A 8 -6.71 -3.64 18.01
CA TRP A 8 -7.25 -2.68 18.99
C TRP A 8 -6.20 -2.14 19.97
N LEU A 9 -4.99 -2.70 20.03
CA LEU A 9 -3.87 -2.12 20.79
C LEU A 9 -3.26 -0.90 20.10
N PHE A 10 -3.58 -0.64 18.83
CA PHE A 10 -3.25 0.62 18.15
C PHE A 10 -4.10 1.75 18.74
N THR A 11 -3.79 2.13 19.97
CA THR A 11 -4.18 3.41 20.53
C THR A 11 -3.26 4.47 19.96
N ASN A 12 -3.63 5.74 20.08
CA ASN A 12 -2.72 6.87 19.78
C ASN A 12 -1.45 6.89 20.67
N GLU A 13 -1.25 5.90 21.56
CA GLU A 13 -0.11 5.81 22.48
C GLU A 13 0.93 4.75 22.06
N SER A 14 0.65 3.88 21.08
CA SER A 14 1.66 2.91 20.60
C SER A 14 2.83 3.62 19.92
N SER A 15 4.06 3.25 20.29
CA SER A 15 5.25 3.76 19.60
C SER A 15 5.39 3.16 18.21
N LEU A 16 5.97 3.90 17.27
CA LEU A 16 6.21 3.42 15.90
C LEU A 16 6.98 2.09 15.86
N ASN A 17 7.94 1.90 16.78
CA ASN A 17 8.72 0.66 16.85
C ASN A 17 7.88 -0.56 17.25
N GLU A 18 6.87 -0.38 18.10
CA GLU A 18 5.94 -1.46 18.45
C GLU A 18 5.07 -1.85 17.26
N VAL A 19 4.62 -0.87 16.49
CA VAL A 19 3.86 -1.11 15.25
C VAL A 19 4.71 -1.88 14.23
N ILE A 20 5.95 -1.44 13.98
CA ILE A 20 6.87 -2.12 13.05
C ILE A 20 7.11 -3.55 13.47
N ARG A 21 7.41 -3.78 14.77
CA ARG A 21 7.69 -5.13 15.29
C ARG A 21 6.51 -6.09 15.07
N LEU A 22 5.27 -5.63 15.31
CA LEU A 22 4.09 -6.46 15.06
C LEU A 22 4.01 -6.85 13.59
N PHE A 23 4.22 -5.90 12.68
CA PHE A 23 4.21 -6.19 11.25
C PHE A 23 5.32 -7.15 10.83
N ASP A 24 6.52 -7.00 11.38
CA ASP A 24 7.62 -7.93 11.12
C ASP A 24 7.25 -9.36 11.57
N GLU A 25 6.64 -9.51 12.75
CA GLU A 25 6.15 -10.80 13.25
C GLU A 25 5.02 -11.39 12.39
N TRP A 26 4.21 -10.54 11.74
CA TRP A 26 3.05 -10.97 10.97
C TRP A 26 3.38 -11.26 9.49
N ALA A 27 4.48 -10.72 8.97
CA ALA A 27 4.83 -10.73 7.56
C ALA A 27 4.80 -12.12 6.90
N GLU A 28 5.22 -13.17 7.60
CA GLU A 28 5.24 -14.54 7.08
C GLU A 28 3.84 -15.06 6.75
N GLN A 29 2.85 -14.72 7.57
CA GLN A 29 1.51 -15.30 7.52
C GLN A 29 0.48 -14.30 7.01
N TYR A 30 0.94 -13.09 6.66
CA TYR A 30 0.11 -11.97 6.24
C TYR A 30 -0.75 -12.35 5.03
N ASP A 31 -0.17 -12.83 3.92
CA ASP A 31 -0.92 -13.20 2.71
C ASP A 31 -2.02 -14.25 2.96
N GLN A 32 -1.76 -15.23 3.82
CA GLN A 32 -2.71 -16.32 4.14
C GLN A 32 -3.78 -15.85 5.13
N ARG A 33 -3.41 -14.97 6.06
CA ARG A 33 -4.28 -14.53 7.16
C ARG A 33 -5.02 -13.22 6.88
N HIS A 34 -4.58 -12.37 5.95
CA HIS A 34 -5.30 -11.17 5.54
C HIS A 34 -6.62 -11.53 4.85
N ILE A 35 -6.59 -12.58 4.02
CA ILE A 35 -7.79 -13.20 3.42
C ILE A 35 -8.68 -13.75 4.55
N THR A 36 -8.11 -14.41 5.55
CA THR A 36 -8.87 -15.03 6.64
C THR A 36 -9.46 -14.01 7.62
N PHE A 37 -8.73 -12.93 7.95
CA PHE A 37 -9.15 -11.92 8.92
C PHE A 37 -10.34 -11.13 8.38
N PHE A 38 -10.28 -10.61 7.15
CA PHE A 38 -11.39 -9.83 6.61
C PHE A 38 -12.63 -10.69 6.32
N VAL A 39 -12.45 -11.94 5.86
CA VAL A 39 -13.53 -12.92 5.62
C VAL A 39 -14.22 -13.34 6.93
N LEU A 40 -13.49 -13.47 8.04
CA LEU A 40 -14.07 -13.87 9.33
C LEU A 40 -14.84 -12.74 10.04
N PHE A 41 -14.53 -11.47 9.77
CA PHE A 41 -15.19 -10.32 10.42
C PHE A 41 -16.26 -9.64 9.56
N HIS A 42 -16.34 -9.94 8.26
CA HIS A 42 -17.51 -9.64 7.44
C HIS A 42 -18.30 -10.94 7.26
N SER A 43 -19.13 -11.25 8.26
CA SER A 43 -19.91 -12.50 8.37
C SER A 43 -20.84 -12.80 7.18
N ASP A 44 -21.03 -11.85 6.26
CA ASP A 44 -21.82 -12.02 5.04
C ASP A 44 -21.00 -12.52 3.82
N HIS A 45 -19.69 -12.77 4.00
CA HIS A 45 -18.76 -13.17 2.93
C HIS A 45 -18.02 -14.47 3.21
N ALA A 46 -18.55 -15.32 4.10
CA ALA A 46 -18.06 -16.67 4.31
C ALA A 46 -18.14 -17.49 2.99
N GLY A 47 -17.07 -17.45 2.19
CA GLY A 47 -16.97 -18.17 0.92
C GLY A 47 -16.37 -17.38 -0.25
N THR A 48 -16.22 -16.04 -0.15
CA THR A 48 -15.51 -15.27 -1.17
C THR A 48 -14.09 -15.01 -0.71
N GLU A 49 -13.10 -15.46 -1.48
CA GLU A 49 -11.69 -15.08 -1.33
C GLU A 49 -11.61 -13.54 -1.39
N TYR A 50 -11.51 -12.88 -0.24
CA TYR A 50 -11.54 -11.42 -0.17
C TYR A 50 -10.20 -10.87 -0.67
N ASN A 51 -10.17 -10.57 -1.97
CA ASN A 51 -9.04 -9.99 -2.66
C ASN A 51 -9.31 -8.49 -2.83
N VAL A 52 -9.10 -7.64 -1.81
CA VAL A 52 -9.12 -6.15 -1.95
C VAL A 52 -8.17 -5.62 -3.01
N PRO A 53 -6.93 -6.16 -3.12
CA PRO A 53 -5.97 -5.65 -4.08
C PRO A 53 -6.51 -5.59 -5.52
N ARG A 54 -7.27 -6.61 -5.94
CA ARG A 54 -7.78 -6.71 -7.31
C ARG A 54 -8.86 -5.67 -7.70
N PRO A 55 -10.00 -5.51 -7.00
CA PRO A 55 -10.98 -4.46 -7.29
C PRO A 55 -10.37 -3.08 -7.09
N PHE A 56 -9.49 -2.88 -6.10
CA PHE A 56 -8.77 -1.61 -5.93
C PHE A 56 -7.92 -1.30 -7.17
N ALA A 57 -7.06 -2.23 -7.60
CA ALA A 57 -6.22 -2.07 -8.78
C ALA A 57 -7.05 -1.81 -10.06
N ARG A 58 -8.19 -2.48 -10.21
CA ARG A 58 -9.11 -2.24 -11.34
C ARG A 58 -9.73 -0.85 -11.31
N HIS A 59 -10.11 -0.36 -10.14
CA HIS A 59 -10.67 0.99 -10.00
C HIS A 59 -9.60 2.06 -10.24
N PHE A 60 -8.38 1.85 -9.71
CA PHE A 60 -7.22 2.68 -10.00
C PHE A 60 -6.96 2.73 -11.51
N ASP A 61 -6.90 1.57 -12.18
CA ASP A 61 -6.67 1.47 -13.62
C ASP A 61 -7.72 2.20 -14.44
N ALA A 62 -9.01 1.99 -14.12
CA ALA A 62 -10.11 2.70 -14.77
C ALA A 62 -10.00 4.22 -14.58
N THR A 63 -9.58 4.68 -13.39
CA THR A 63 -9.40 6.10 -13.09
C THR A 63 -8.25 6.70 -13.90
N VAL A 64 -7.11 6.02 -13.95
CA VAL A 64 -5.94 6.44 -14.72
C VAL A 64 -6.27 6.48 -16.22
N CYS A 65 -6.92 5.44 -16.77
CA CYS A 65 -7.32 5.44 -18.18
C CYS A 65 -8.37 6.52 -18.49
N ASN A 66 -9.27 6.86 -17.56
CA ASN A 66 -10.24 7.93 -17.77
C ASN A 66 -9.59 9.33 -17.75
N LEU A 67 -8.66 9.57 -16.84
CA LEU A 67 -7.93 10.85 -16.74
C LEU A 67 -6.87 11.00 -17.82
N PHE A 68 -6.28 9.88 -18.28
CA PHE A 68 -5.19 9.83 -19.24
C PHE A 68 -5.49 8.74 -20.30
N PRO A 69 -6.34 9.02 -21.31
CA PRO A 69 -6.75 8.02 -22.30
C PRO A 69 -5.58 7.38 -23.08
N ASP A 70 -4.53 8.16 -23.33
CA ASP A 70 -3.34 7.73 -24.08
C ASP A 70 -2.18 7.32 -23.15
N VAL A 71 -2.47 6.96 -21.90
CA VAL A 71 -1.45 6.58 -20.92
C VAL A 71 -0.66 5.35 -21.36
N ASP A 72 0.66 5.50 -21.42
CA ASP A 72 1.56 4.35 -21.44
C ASP A 72 1.79 3.85 -20.01
N LYS A 73 1.02 2.83 -19.62
CA LYS A 73 1.10 2.23 -18.27
C LYS A 73 2.50 1.74 -17.91
N LYS A 74 3.36 1.45 -18.89
CA LYS A 74 4.72 0.98 -18.62
C LYS A 74 5.66 2.08 -18.13
N SER A 75 5.43 3.31 -18.57
CA SER A 75 6.17 4.50 -18.14
C SER A 75 5.47 5.29 -17.02
N PHE A 76 4.21 4.96 -16.72
CA PHE A 76 3.44 5.55 -15.63
C PHE A 76 3.98 5.10 -14.26
N LYS A 77 4.53 6.05 -13.49
CA LYS A 77 5.18 5.78 -12.20
C LYS A 77 4.16 5.74 -11.07
N VAL A 78 4.06 4.60 -10.39
CA VAL A 78 3.15 4.41 -9.25
C VAL A 78 3.95 4.18 -7.97
N LEU A 79 3.63 4.93 -6.91
CA LEU A 79 4.11 4.65 -5.56
C LEU A 79 3.03 3.90 -4.77
N ASP A 80 3.32 2.67 -4.36
CA ASP A 80 2.46 1.86 -3.49
C ASP A 80 2.83 2.12 -2.03
N VAL A 81 2.06 2.98 -1.36
CA VAL A 81 2.25 3.39 0.04
C VAL A 81 1.60 2.39 0.99
N ALA A 82 2.35 1.98 2.00
CA ALA A 82 2.02 0.84 2.86
C ALA A 82 1.75 -0.43 2.04
N ALA A 83 2.73 -0.74 1.17
CA ALA A 83 2.64 -1.84 0.22
C ALA A 83 2.48 -3.22 0.88
N GLY A 84 2.87 -3.35 2.16
CA GLY A 84 2.87 -4.60 2.90
C GLY A 84 3.66 -5.67 2.14
N THR A 85 3.08 -6.86 2.03
CA THR A 85 3.64 -7.99 1.26
C THR A 85 3.52 -7.86 -0.26
N GLY A 86 2.95 -6.76 -0.75
CA GLY A 86 3.00 -6.39 -2.16
C GLY A 86 1.90 -6.97 -3.04
N LEU A 87 0.75 -7.34 -2.46
CA LEU A 87 -0.37 -7.90 -3.22
C LEU A 87 -0.99 -6.87 -4.19
N LEU A 88 -1.02 -5.58 -3.82
CA LEU A 88 -1.53 -4.54 -4.71
C LEU A 88 -0.62 -4.30 -5.91
N GLY A 89 0.70 -4.15 -5.70
CA GLY A 89 1.66 -4.06 -6.79
C GLY A 89 1.58 -5.25 -7.76
N LEU A 90 1.29 -6.46 -7.27
CA LEU A 90 1.08 -7.63 -8.12
C LEU A 90 -0.17 -7.48 -9.01
N GLU A 91 -1.28 -6.97 -8.48
CA GLU A 91 -2.50 -6.75 -9.26
C GLU A 91 -2.35 -5.58 -10.24
N LEU A 92 -1.66 -4.50 -9.86
CA LEU A 92 -1.30 -3.40 -10.78
C LEU A 92 -0.41 -3.90 -11.92
N ASN A 93 0.55 -4.76 -11.63
CA ASN A 93 1.43 -5.33 -12.66
C ASN A 93 0.67 -6.16 -13.71
N LYS A 94 -0.33 -6.93 -13.28
CA LYS A 94 -1.24 -7.67 -14.19
C LYS A 94 -2.03 -6.75 -15.11
N LEU A 95 -2.25 -5.48 -14.73
CA LEU A 95 -2.96 -4.47 -15.52
C LEU A 95 -2.04 -3.66 -16.44
N GLY A 96 -0.72 -3.93 -16.42
CA GLY A 96 0.27 -3.34 -17.33
C GLY A 96 1.15 -2.27 -16.71
N TYR A 97 0.99 -1.95 -15.42
CA TYR A 97 1.89 -1.04 -14.71
C TYR A 97 3.22 -1.75 -14.39
N THR A 98 4.33 -1.21 -14.89
CA THR A 98 5.65 -1.83 -14.69
C THR A 98 6.62 -0.97 -13.91
N TYR A 99 6.33 0.33 -13.75
CA TYR A 99 7.12 1.22 -12.91
C TYR A 99 6.40 1.42 -11.58
N ILE A 100 6.53 0.44 -10.69
CA ILE A 100 5.88 0.44 -9.38
C ILE A 100 6.97 0.44 -8.30
N ASP A 101 6.92 1.39 -7.39
CA ASP A 101 7.78 1.41 -6.20
C ASP A 101 6.96 1.09 -4.96
N ALA A 102 7.54 0.37 -4.00
CA ALA A 102 6.91 0.08 -2.72
C ALA A 102 7.49 0.97 -1.63
N LEU A 103 6.62 1.49 -0.78
CA LEU A 103 6.98 2.09 0.50
C LEU A 103 6.25 1.37 1.62
N ASP A 104 7.00 0.87 2.60
CA ASP A 104 6.43 0.30 3.82
C ASP A 104 7.34 0.56 5.01
N MET A 105 6.77 0.58 6.22
CA MET A 105 7.54 0.77 7.44
C MET A 105 8.24 -0.52 7.90
N SER A 106 7.75 -1.69 7.47
CA SER A 106 8.29 -3.00 7.83
C SER A 106 9.23 -3.53 6.75
N GLN A 107 10.48 -3.78 7.14
CA GLN A 107 11.47 -4.39 6.26
C GLN A 107 11.09 -5.84 5.91
N GLU A 108 10.49 -6.58 6.85
CA GLU A 108 10.04 -7.95 6.59
C GLU A 108 8.87 -8.01 5.60
N MET A 109 7.94 -7.05 5.65
CA MET A 109 6.92 -6.88 4.62
C MET A 109 7.54 -6.64 3.24
N LEU A 110 8.51 -5.71 3.15
CA LEU A 110 9.22 -5.44 1.90
C LEU A 110 10.04 -6.64 1.41
N ASN A 111 10.62 -7.45 2.31
CA ASN A 111 11.31 -8.68 1.94
C ASN A 111 10.36 -9.67 1.25
N ARG A 112 9.09 -9.73 1.68
CA ARG A 112 8.04 -10.53 1.02
C ARG A 112 7.61 -9.90 -0.30
N ALA A 113 7.41 -8.58 -0.34
CA ALA A 113 7.07 -7.84 -1.56
C ALA A 113 8.13 -8.02 -2.66
N LYS A 114 9.41 -8.04 -2.29
CA LYS A 114 10.55 -8.30 -3.18
C LYS A 114 10.38 -9.60 -3.97
N ASN A 115 9.87 -10.65 -3.33
CA ASN A 115 9.70 -11.96 -3.96
C ASN A 115 8.65 -11.97 -5.07
N LYS A 116 7.75 -10.99 -5.11
CA LYS A 116 6.77 -10.83 -6.18
C LYS A 116 7.42 -10.35 -7.49
N LYS A 117 8.61 -9.74 -7.43
CA LYS A 117 9.39 -9.24 -8.59
C LYS A 117 8.63 -8.25 -9.48
N VAL A 118 7.74 -7.46 -8.88
CA VAL A 118 6.94 -6.42 -9.57
C VAL A 118 7.34 -4.99 -9.21
N TYR A 119 8.12 -4.81 -8.14
CA TYR A 119 8.57 -3.50 -7.69
C TYR A 119 9.95 -3.17 -8.23
N THR A 120 10.11 -1.96 -8.76
CA THR A 120 11.38 -1.40 -9.25
C THR A 120 12.26 -0.94 -8.09
N LYS A 121 11.65 -0.41 -7.02
CA LYS A 121 12.32 0.04 -5.81
C LYS A 121 11.52 -0.34 -4.56
N LEU A 122 12.21 -0.58 -3.45
CA LEU A 122 11.64 -0.83 -2.13
C LEU A 122 12.18 0.21 -1.16
N ILE A 123 11.31 0.93 -0.46
CA ILE A 123 11.63 2.05 0.43
C ILE A 123 11.13 1.70 1.83
N CYS A 124 12.05 1.42 2.75
CA CYS A 124 11.72 1.05 4.13
C CYS A 124 11.67 2.30 5.01
N THR A 125 10.48 2.87 5.19
CA THR A 125 10.25 4.03 6.05
C THR A 125 8.77 4.16 6.40
N ALA A 126 8.47 4.74 7.56
CA ALA A 126 7.13 5.20 7.86
C ALA A 126 6.85 6.52 7.13
N VAL A 127 5.64 6.67 6.58
CA VAL A 127 5.17 7.97 6.06
C VAL A 127 4.74 8.83 7.23
N ASN A 128 5.17 10.09 7.23
CA ASN A 128 4.79 11.12 8.18
C ASN A 128 4.71 12.46 7.44
N ASP A 129 4.71 13.57 8.18
CA ASP A 129 4.61 14.93 7.62
C ASP A 129 5.97 15.53 7.16
N GLN A 130 7.03 14.72 7.13
CA GLN A 130 8.37 15.10 6.71
C GLN A 130 8.75 14.47 5.37
N GLN A 131 9.64 15.16 4.65
CA GLN A 131 10.19 14.66 3.39
C GLN A 131 10.83 13.28 3.57
N ILE A 132 10.48 12.35 2.68
CA ILE A 132 11.04 11.01 2.67
C ILE A 132 12.33 10.97 1.85
N ASN A 133 13.43 10.59 2.49
CA ASN A 133 14.71 10.49 1.80
C ASN A 133 14.65 9.46 0.66
N GLY A 134 15.10 9.88 -0.52
CA GLY A 134 15.05 9.06 -1.72
C GLY A 134 13.70 9.09 -2.45
N ILE A 135 12.76 9.96 -2.07
CA ILE A 135 11.62 10.33 -2.91
C ILE A 135 11.70 11.84 -3.19
N GLU A 136 11.72 12.19 -4.47
CA GLU A 136 11.73 13.58 -4.90
C GLU A 136 10.29 14.15 -4.98
N THR A 137 10.17 15.47 -4.81
CA THR A 137 8.90 16.17 -5.05
C THR A 137 8.45 15.95 -6.49
N ALA A 138 7.17 15.64 -6.68
CA ALA A 138 6.55 15.37 -7.98
C ALA A 138 7.23 14.23 -8.77
N GLU A 139 7.75 13.21 -8.09
CA GLU A 139 8.39 12.06 -8.73
C GLU A 139 7.39 11.11 -9.41
N TYR A 140 6.23 10.87 -8.79
CA TYR A 140 5.28 9.84 -9.19
C TYR A 140 4.07 10.40 -9.95
N ASP A 141 3.54 9.64 -10.92
CA ASP A 141 2.32 10.02 -11.65
C ASP A 141 1.06 9.74 -10.82
N ALA A 142 1.11 8.75 -9.93
CA ALA A 142 0.07 8.49 -8.94
C ALA A 142 0.63 7.75 -7.72
N LEU A 143 -0.10 7.80 -6.61
CA LEU A 143 0.15 6.97 -5.44
C LEU A 143 -1.07 6.09 -5.14
N THR A 144 -0.85 4.92 -4.56
CA THR A 144 -1.89 4.07 -3.97
C THR A 144 -1.66 3.91 -2.47
N CYS A 145 -2.74 3.81 -1.69
CA CYS A 145 -2.68 3.56 -0.24
C CYS A 145 -3.92 2.76 0.18
N SER A 146 -3.96 1.47 -0.18
CA SER A 146 -5.19 0.66 -0.07
C SER A 146 -5.42 0.03 1.30
N SER A 147 -4.38 -0.11 2.15
CA SER A 147 -4.47 -0.92 3.39
C SER A 147 -4.05 -0.20 4.67
N ALA A 148 -3.48 1.01 4.58
CA ALA A 148 -2.92 1.74 5.72
C ALA A 148 -3.91 2.65 6.46
N VAL A 149 -4.87 3.23 5.72
CA VAL A 149 -5.73 4.32 6.24
C VAL A 149 -6.76 3.79 7.24
N CYS A 150 -7.27 2.57 7.04
CA CYS A 150 -8.28 1.98 7.93
C CYS A 150 -7.74 1.53 9.30
N ALA A 151 -6.42 1.42 9.46
CA ALA A 151 -5.79 0.97 10.70
C ALA A 151 -5.02 2.09 11.44
N GLY A 152 -5.18 3.36 11.03
CA GLY A 152 -4.54 4.51 11.68
C GLY A 152 -3.01 4.57 11.49
N GLN A 153 -2.46 3.79 10.56
CA GLN A 153 -1.01 3.65 10.35
C GLN A 153 -0.42 4.83 9.59
N VAL A 154 -1.17 5.36 8.63
CA VAL A 154 -0.86 6.63 7.97
C VAL A 154 -1.68 7.71 8.65
N GLN A 155 -0.99 8.55 9.42
CA GLN A 155 -1.62 9.66 10.13
C GLN A 155 -2.17 10.69 9.13
N PRO A 156 -3.27 11.42 9.44
CA PRO A 156 -3.78 12.46 8.56
C PRO A 156 -2.73 13.52 8.18
N SER A 157 -1.76 13.79 9.05
CA SER A 157 -0.64 14.70 8.77
C SER A 157 0.29 14.22 7.65
N ALA A 158 0.36 12.91 7.39
CA ALA A 158 1.18 12.36 6.32
C ALA A 158 0.67 12.69 4.91
N PHE A 159 -0.61 13.06 4.78
CA PHE A 159 -1.20 13.39 3.49
C PHE A 159 -0.55 14.60 2.82
N SER A 160 -0.04 15.58 3.59
CA SER A 160 0.67 16.72 3.01
C SER A 160 1.89 16.27 2.23
N GLU A 161 2.71 15.42 2.83
CA GLU A 161 3.90 14.89 2.18
C GLU A 161 3.54 13.96 1.01
N MET A 162 2.56 13.06 1.20
CA MET A 162 2.11 12.17 0.13
C MET A 162 1.64 12.93 -1.13
N LEU A 163 0.97 14.07 -0.95
CA LEU A 163 0.56 14.93 -2.07
C LEU A 163 1.77 15.56 -2.78
N MET A 164 2.83 15.90 -2.05
CA MET A 164 4.06 16.47 -2.63
C MET A 164 4.84 15.45 -3.48
N MET A 165 4.71 14.16 -3.20
CA MET A 165 5.35 13.09 -3.99
C MET A 165 4.71 12.88 -5.37
N VAL A 166 3.45 13.30 -5.54
CA VAL A 166 2.68 13.11 -6.78
C VAL A 166 2.78 14.36 -7.64
N LYS A 167 2.95 14.16 -8.94
CA LYS A 167 2.94 15.25 -9.91
C LYS A 167 1.63 16.04 -9.82
N PRO A 168 1.67 17.37 -9.89
CA PRO A 168 0.47 18.16 -10.05
C PRO A 168 -0.37 17.66 -11.23
N GLY A 169 -1.69 17.66 -11.09
CA GLY A 169 -2.58 17.39 -12.20
C GLY A 169 -2.26 18.34 -13.36
N LYS A 170 -2.32 17.85 -14.60
CA LYS A 170 -2.21 18.73 -15.76
C LYS A 170 -3.45 19.63 -15.78
N GLU A 171 -3.24 20.95 -15.73
CA GLU A 171 -4.31 21.89 -16.08
C GLU A 171 -4.70 21.62 -17.54
N GLY A 172 -6.01 21.43 -17.76
CA GLY A 172 -6.60 21.26 -19.09
C GLY A 172 -6.77 22.58 -19.81
#